data_AF-A0A530M021-F1
#
_entry.id   AF-A0A530M021-F1
#
_cell.length_a   1.000
_cell.length_b   1.000
_cell.length_c   1.000
_cell.angle_alpha   90.00
_cell.angle_beta   90.00
_cell.angle_gamma   90.00
#
_symmetry.space_group_name_H-M   'P 1'
#
loop_
_entity.id
_entity.type
_entity.pdbx_description
1 polymer ?
#
loop_
_entity_poly.entity_id
_entity_poly.type
_entity_poly.pdbx_seq_one_letter_code
_entity_poly.pdbx_strand_id
1 'polypeptide(L)'
;MAELSPRSSADEIVAHLRSIGSEENRLGMLRYGIKIERALGISHGVQRQIAKKIKRNHERAFELWQTGIMEAQFIASVTADPERFSAADARRWAATFDSWDIVDGVSDLFVDTDCWRELIAEFAVDEREFVRRTAFAMMAWS
;
A
#
# COMPACT_ATOMS: atom_id res chain seq x y z
N MET A 1 -16.83 13.69 -12.86
CA MET A 1 -15.46 13.17 -13.05
C MET A 1 -15.53 12.00 -14.01
N ALA A 2 -14.54 11.82 -14.88
CA ALA A 2 -14.45 10.64 -15.72
C ALA A 2 -14.41 9.38 -14.85
N GLU A 3 -15.02 8.31 -15.33
CA GLU A 3 -15.05 7.05 -14.62
C GLU A 3 -13.66 6.39 -14.68
N LEU A 4 -13.08 6.03 -13.52
CA LEU A 4 -11.78 5.35 -13.48
C LEU A 4 -11.81 4.06 -14.32
N SER A 5 -10.74 3.80 -15.07
CA SER A 5 -10.64 2.65 -15.96
C SER A 5 -9.22 2.06 -15.93
N PRO A 6 -8.97 0.93 -16.60
CA PRO A 6 -7.61 0.41 -16.72
C PRO A 6 -6.61 1.36 -17.36
N ARG A 7 -7.09 2.33 -18.16
CA ARG A 7 -6.27 3.36 -18.81
C ARG A 7 -6.02 4.60 -17.95
N SER A 8 -6.63 4.68 -16.77
CA SER A 8 -6.46 5.86 -15.91
C SER A 8 -5.02 5.99 -15.43
N SER A 9 -4.50 7.22 -15.46
CA SER A 9 -3.17 7.56 -14.96
C SER A 9 -3.14 7.61 -13.43
N ALA A 10 -1.94 7.62 -12.84
CA ALA A 10 -1.80 7.83 -11.40
C ALA A 10 -2.42 9.17 -10.96
N ASP A 11 -2.22 10.25 -11.73
CA ASP A 11 -2.77 11.57 -11.44
C ASP A 11 -4.30 11.59 -11.44
N GLU A 12 -4.94 10.91 -12.41
CA GLU A 12 -6.40 10.79 -12.45
C GLU A 12 -6.95 10.02 -11.25
N ILE A 13 -6.24 8.97 -10.83
CA ILE A 13 -6.59 8.19 -9.63
C ILE A 13 -6.42 9.05 -8.38
N VAL A 14 -5.30 9.79 -8.23
CA VAL A 14 -5.07 10.69 -7.10
C VAL A 14 -6.13 11.78 -7.04
N ALA A 15 -6.49 12.39 -8.18
CA ALA A 15 -7.55 13.37 -8.26
C ALA A 15 -8.89 12.76 -7.80
N HIS A 16 -9.19 11.54 -8.22
CA HIS A 16 -10.37 10.82 -7.76
C HIS A 16 -10.34 10.54 -6.25
N LEU A 17 -9.23 10.03 -5.70
CA LEU A 17 -9.08 9.78 -4.26
C LEU A 17 -9.30 11.05 -3.45
N ARG A 18 -8.68 12.17 -3.84
CA ARG A 18 -8.87 13.46 -3.16
C ARG A 18 -10.32 13.93 -3.17
N SER A 19 -11.07 13.64 -4.23
CA SER A 19 -12.49 14.03 -4.35
C SER A 19 -13.44 13.21 -3.48
N ILE A 20 -13.05 12.00 -3.07
CA ILE A 20 -13.88 11.09 -2.27
C ILE A 20 -13.37 10.92 -0.84
N GLY A 21 -12.32 11.65 -0.46
CA GLY A 21 -11.77 11.65 0.89
C GLY A 21 -12.81 12.11 1.92
N SER A 22 -12.66 11.63 3.15
CA SER A 22 -13.54 11.96 4.28
C SER A 22 -12.70 12.38 5.47
N GLU A 23 -12.81 13.66 5.86
CA GLU A 23 -12.11 14.19 7.03
C GLU A 23 -12.57 13.52 8.33
N GLU A 24 -13.85 13.19 8.44
CA GLU A 24 -14.39 12.46 9.60
C GLU A 24 -13.71 11.09 9.75
N ASN A 25 -13.64 10.31 8.66
CA ASN A 25 -12.98 9.01 8.68
C ASN A 25 -11.49 9.17 8.97
N ARG A 26 -10.85 10.16 8.32
CA ARG A 26 -9.42 10.47 8.51
C ARG A 26 -9.13 10.76 9.98
N LEU A 27 -9.91 11.60 10.66
CA LEU A 27 -9.76 11.84 12.10
C LEU A 27 -10.08 10.60 12.93
N GLY A 28 -11.05 9.79 12.52
CA GLY A 28 -11.41 8.53 13.16
C GLY A 28 -10.26 7.52 13.22
N MET A 29 -9.32 7.58 12.27
CA MET A 29 -8.12 6.73 12.21
C MET A 29 -7.15 6.94 13.38
N LEU A 30 -7.13 8.14 13.97
CA LEU A 30 -6.29 8.45 15.15
C LEU A 30 -6.60 7.54 16.34
N ARG A 31 -7.86 7.11 16.48
CA ARG A 31 -8.30 6.20 17.54
C ARG A 31 -7.64 4.82 17.45
N TYR A 32 -7.14 4.46 16.27
CA TYR A 32 -6.42 3.21 16.02
C TYR A 32 -4.90 3.42 15.99
N GLY A 33 -4.39 4.60 16.34
CA GLY A 33 -2.96 4.90 16.33
C GLY A 33 -2.36 5.00 14.93
N ILE A 34 -3.18 5.23 13.90
CA ILE A 34 -2.70 5.43 12.52
C ILE A 34 -2.33 6.90 12.33
N LYS A 35 -1.20 7.15 11.66
CA LYS A 35 -0.75 8.49 11.25
C LYS A 35 -1.59 8.99 10.08
N ILE A 36 -2.10 10.21 10.17
CA ILE A 36 -3.14 10.73 9.25
C ILE A 36 -2.66 11.85 8.34
N GLU A 37 -1.38 12.23 8.43
CA GLU A 37 -0.76 13.30 7.65
C GLU A 37 -0.83 13.03 6.14
N ARG A 38 -0.82 11.75 5.77
CA ARG A 38 -0.84 11.27 4.39
C ARG A 38 -2.15 10.57 3.98
N ALA A 39 -3.10 10.46 4.91
CA ALA A 39 -4.36 9.76 4.70
C ALA A 39 -5.45 10.70 4.16
N LEU A 40 -6.39 10.15 3.42
CA LEU A 40 -7.59 10.82 2.90
C LEU A 40 -8.87 10.34 3.59
N GLY A 41 -8.81 9.29 4.41
CA GLY A 41 -9.97 8.74 5.14
C GLY A 41 -10.87 7.86 4.26
N ILE A 42 -10.30 7.16 3.28
CA ILE A 42 -11.06 6.27 2.38
C ILE A 42 -10.95 4.85 2.91
N SER A 43 -12.04 4.09 2.97
CA SER A 43 -12.01 2.72 3.50
C SER A 43 -11.29 1.74 2.56
N HIS A 44 -10.64 0.71 3.12
CA HIS A 44 -10.04 -0.38 2.34
C HIS A 44 -11.02 -1.05 1.35
N GLY A 45 -12.32 -1.09 1.68
CA GLY A 45 -13.35 -1.61 0.78
C GLY A 45 -13.44 -0.81 -0.53
N VAL A 46 -13.46 0.52 -0.44
CA VAL A 46 -13.48 1.41 -1.62
C VAL A 46 -12.16 1.33 -2.37
N GLN A 47 -11.03 1.31 -1.66
CA GLN A 47 -9.70 1.20 -2.27
C GLN A 47 -9.56 -0.09 -3.10
N ARG A 48 -10.01 -1.24 -2.57
CA ARG A 48 -10.04 -2.52 -3.31
C ARG A 48 -10.96 -2.48 -4.53
N GLN A 49 -12.10 -1.79 -4.46
CA GLN A 49 -12.97 -1.58 -5.62
C GLN A 49 -12.27 -0.76 -6.72
N ILE A 50 -11.56 0.32 -6.34
CA ILE A 50 -10.77 1.12 -7.27
C ILE A 50 -9.68 0.25 -7.91
N ALA A 51 -8.88 -0.47 -7.11
CA ALA A 51 -7.83 -1.37 -7.58
C ALA A 51 -8.38 -2.41 -8.59
N LYS A 52 -9.53 -3.02 -8.27
CA LYS A 52 -10.22 -3.98 -9.16
C LYS A 52 -10.66 -3.34 -10.48
N LYS A 53 -11.01 -2.05 -10.47
CA LYS A 53 -11.47 -1.31 -11.65
C LYS A 53 -10.32 -0.93 -12.57
N ILE A 54 -9.24 -0.41 -11.99
CA ILE A 54 -8.05 0.04 -12.73
C ILE A 54 -7.11 -1.12 -13.14
N LYS A 55 -7.29 -2.31 -12.54
CA LYS A 55 -6.49 -3.53 -12.81
C LYS A 55 -5.01 -3.38 -12.45
N ARG A 56 -4.29 -4.50 -12.56
CA ARG A 56 -2.83 -4.56 -12.41
C ARG A 56 -2.15 -3.71 -13.48
N ASN A 57 -1.21 -2.90 -13.05
CA ASN A 57 -0.30 -2.12 -13.89
C ASN A 57 0.90 -1.75 -13.00
N HIS A 58 2.03 -2.40 -13.22
CA HIS A 58 3.19 -2.31 -12.32
C HIS A 58 3.77 -0.89 -12.31
N GLU A 59 3.92 -0.25 -13.47
CA GLU A 59 4.46 1.10 -13.61
C GLU A 59 3.61 2.11 -12.84
N ARG A 60 2.29 2.08 -13.05
CA ARG A 60 1.35 2.94 -12.34
C ARG A 60 1.31 2.67 -10.84
N ALA A 61 1.48 1.42 -10.41
CA ALA A 61 1.58 1.11 -8.98
C ALA A 61 2.75 1.85 -8.34
N PHE A 62 3.91 1.91 -8.98
CA PHE A 62 5.04 2.68 -8.48
C PHE A 62 4.77 4.19 -8.51
N GLU A 63 4.14 4.72 -9.55
CA GLU A 63 3.72 6.13 -9.58
C GLU A 63 2.78 6.46 -8.41
N LEU A 64 1.77 5.63 -8.15
CA LEU A 64 0.86 5.76 -7.01
C LEU A 64 1.60 5.68 -5.68
N TRP A 65 2.58 4.77 -5.54
CA TRP A 65 3.39 4.66 -4.34
C TRP A 65 4.17 5.95 -4.04
N GLN A 66 4.76 6.56 -5.07
CA GLN A 66 5.55 7.79 -4.95
C GLN A 66 4.74 9.02 -4.55
N THR A 67 3.41 8.98 -4.70
CA THR A 67 2.55 10.08 -4.21
C THR A 67 2.62 10.27 -2.70
N GLY A 68 3.00 9.22 -1.97
CA GLY A 68 3.02 9.19 -0.51
C GLY A 68 1.64 9.14 0.14
N ILE A 69 0.54 9.23 -0.64
CA ILE A 69 -0.82 9.17 -0.12
C ILE A 69 -1.11 7.74 0.33
N MET A 70 -1.58 7.57 1.56
CA MET A 70 -1.74 6.25 2.19
C MET A 70 -2.64 5.32 1.36
N GLU A 71 -3.79 5.82 0.90
CA GLU A 71 -4.73 5.03 0.11
C GLU A 71 -4.25 4.77 -1.32
N ALA A 72 -3.42 5.66 -1.88
CA ALA A 72 -2.76 5.40 -3.15
C ALA A 72 -1.68 4.31 -3.01
N GLN A 73 -0.94 4.30 -1.90
CA GLN A 73 0.05 3.27 -1.57
C GLN A 73 -0.59 1.89 -1.37
N PHE A 74 -1.76 1.82 -0.73
CA PHE A 74 -2.53 0.58 -0.67
C PHE A 74 -3.00 0.13 -2.06
N ILE A 75 -3.54 1.03 -2.88
CA ILE A 75 -3.95 0.67 -4.25
C ILE A 75 -2.74 0.22 -5.09
N ALA A 76 -1.58 0.83 -4.88
CA ALA A 76 -0.32 0.42 -5.49
C ALA A 76 0.03 -1.03 -5.11
N SER A 77 -0.04 -1.40 -3.83
CA SER A 77 0.29 -2.77 -3.40
C SER A 77 -0.62 -3.83 -4.08
N VAL A 78 -1.90 -3.52 -4.22
CA VAL A 78 -2.87 -4.42 -4.86
C VAL A 78 -2.71 -4.50 -6.39
N THR A 79 -2.15 -3.46 -7.02
CA THR A 79 -2.04 -3.36 -8.48
C THR A 79 -0.63 -3.53 -9.03
N ALA A 80 0.36 -3.68 -8.15
CA ALA A 80 1.69 -4.11 -8.51
C ALA A 80 1.68 -5.53 -9.08
N ASP A 81 2.67 -5.81 -9.92
CA ASP A 81 2.92 -7.15 -10.45
C ASP A 81 3.99 -7.85 -9.58
N PRO A 82 3.63 -8.89 -8.82
CA PRO A 82 4.57 -9.57 -7.93
C PRO A 82 5.72 -10.26 -8.66
N GLU A 83 5.51 -10.74 -9.89
CA GLU A 83 6.57 -11.37 -10.71
C GLU A 83 7.66 -10.36 -11.11
N ARG A 84 7.32 -9.07 -11.08
CA ARG A 84 8.21 -7.95 -11.40
C ARG A 84 8.68 -7.20 -10.15
N PHE A 85 8.17 -7.55 -8.97
CA PHE A 85 8.45 -6.83 -7.73
C PHE A 85 9.68 -7.42 -7.05
N SER A 86 10.77 -6.65 -7.00
CA SER A 86 12.04 -7.18 -6.49
C SER A 86 12.16 -7.10 -4.96
N ALA A 87 13.06 -7.89 -4.38
CA ALA A 87 13.44 -7.74 -2.96
C ALA A 87 13.91 -6.31 -2.63
N ALA A 88 14.58 -5.64 -3.58
CA ALA A 88 15.01 -4.25 -3.41
C ALA A 88 13.82 -3.28 -3.36
N ASP A 89 12.74 -3.54 -4.11
CA ASP A 89 11.49 -2.78 -4.01
C ASP A 89 10.82 -2.98 -2.66
N ALA A 90 10.73 -4.22 -2.19
CA ALA A 90 10.19 -4.54 -0.87
C ALA A 90 10.94 -3.81 0.25
N ARG A 91 12.27 -3.85 0.23
CA ARG A 91 13.13 -3.12 1.19
C ARG A 91 12.89 -1.61 1.13
N ARG A 92 12.80 -1.04 -0.08
CA ARG A 92 12.53 0.40 -0.27
C ARG A 92 11.17 0.79 0.28
N TRP A 93 10.14 0.01 0.03
CA TRP A 93 8.79 0.28 0.52
C TRP A 93 8.73 0.11 2.04
N ALA A 94 9.25 -1.00 2.58
CA ALA A 94 9.26 -1.27 4.02
C ALA A 94 9.97 -0.19 4.83
N ALA A 95 11.05 0.38 4.30
CA ALA A 95 11.78 1.47 4.95
C ALA A 95 10.95 2.76 5.15
N THR A 96 9.81 2.89 4.46
CA THR A 96 8.90 4.06 4.58
C THR A 96 7.69 3.81 5.50
N PHE A 97 7.53 2.60 6.02
CA PHE A 97 6.38 2.25 6.85
C PHE A 97 6.41 3.00 8.19
N ASP A 98 5.28 3.58 8.56
CA ASP A 98 5.14 4.48 9.71
C ASP A 98 3.90 4.18 10.58
N SER A 99 3.16 3.12 10.25
CA SER A 99 1.97 2.65 10.95
C SER A 99 1.74 1.15 10.70
N TRP A 100 0.89 0.53 11.52
CA TRP A 100 0.50 -0.87 11.32
C TRP A 100 -0.37 -1.07 10.06
N ASP A 101 -1.12 -0.05 9.65
CA ASP A 101 -2.06 -0.12 8.52
C ASP A 101 -1.36 -0.32 7.18
N ILE A 102 -0.30 0.47 6.90
CA ILE A 102 0.51 0.31 5.69
C ILE A 102 1.26 -1.03 5.66
N VAL A 103 1.69 -1.53 6.82
CA VAL A 103 2.33 -2.85 6.92
C VAL A 103 1.35 -3.93 6.49
N ASP A 104 0.20 -4.00 7.17
CA ASP A 104 -0.79 -5.04 6.97
C ASP A 104 -1.41 -4.97 5.55
N GLY A 105 -1.50 -3.77 4.96
CA GLY A 105 -2.00 -3.53 3.61
C GLY A 105 -1.03 -3.87 2.47
N VAL A 106 0.27 -4.01 2.75
CA VAL A 106 1.31 -4.28 1.74
C VAL A 106 1.88 -5.70 1.85
N SER A 107 1.84 -6.33 3.03
CA SER A 107 2.50 -7.62 3.27
C SER A 107 2.08 -8.75 2.31
N ASP A 108 0.83 -8.79 1.86
CA ASP A 108 0.32 -9.77 0.89
C ASP A 108 1.14 -9.74 -0.43
N LEU A 109 1.42 -8.54 -0.96
CA LEU A 109 2.26 -8.38 -2.15
C LEU A 109 3.67 -8.95 -1.94
N PHE A 110 4.24 -8.78 -0.74
CA PHE A 110 5.60 -9.27 -0.47
C PHE A 110 5.65 -10.80 -0.42
N VAL A 111 4.59 -11.44 0.10
CA VAL A 111 4.47 -12.91 0.13
C VAL A 111 4.27 -13.50 -1.26
N ASP A 112 3.64 -12.77 -2.17
CA ASP A 112 3.49 -13.17 -3.58
C ASP A 112 4.80 -13.11 -4.40
N THR A 113 5.90 -12.56 -3.84
CA THR A 113 7.21 -12.51 -4.54
C THR A 113 8.05 -13.76 -4.32
N ASP A 114 8.90 -14.15 -5.28
CA ASP A 114 9.80 -15.32 -5.13
C ASP A 114 10.78 -15.20 -3.95
N CYS A 115 11.11 -13.98 -3.52
CA CYS A 115 12.08 -13.69 -2.46
C CYS A 115 11.48 -13.61 -1.05
N TRP A 116 10.19 -13.92 -0.87
CA TRP A 116 9.47 -13.65 0.38
C TRP A 116 10.11 -14.27 1.64
N ARG A 117 10.69 -15.48 1.53
CA ARG A 117 11.33 -16.16 2.67
C ARG A 117 12.59 -15.43 3.17
N GLU A 118 13.38 -14.89 2.24
CA GLU A 118 14.56 -14.08 2.57
C GLU A 118 14.12 -12.78 3.26
N LEU A 119 13.08 -12.13 2.73
CA LEU A 119 12.54 -10.89 3.29
C LEU A 119 12.04 -11.08 4.72
N ILE A 120 11.36 -12.20 5.04
CA ILE A 120 10.93 -12.48 6.42
C ILE A 120 12.13 -12.54 7.37
N ALA A 121 13.17 -13.29 7.00
CA ALA A 121 14.35 -13.46 7.86
C ALA A 121 15.08 -12.13 8.07
N GLU A 122 15.22 -11.32 7.02
CA GLU A 122 15.85 -9.99 7.09
C GLU A 122 15.02 -9.02 7.94
N PHE A 123 13.72 -8.92 7.67
CA PHE A 123 12.86 -7.97 8.37
C PHE A 123 12.69 -8.35 9.85
N ALA A 124 12.65 -9.64 10.20
CA ALA A 124 12.45 -10.08 11.58
C ALA A 124 13.55 -9.61 12.55
N VAL A 125 14.77 -9.41 12.05
CA VAL A 125 15.92 -8.94 12.85
C VAL A 125 16.13 -7.43 12.80
N ASP A 126 15.41 -6.70 11.94
CA ASP A 126 15.52 -5.24 11.82
C ASP A 126 15.06 -4.55 13.11
N GLU A 127 15.72 -3.48 13.55
CA GLU A 127 15.35 -2.76 14.78
C GLU A 127 14.23 -1.73 14.56
N ARG A 128 13.95 -1.35 13.32
CA ARG A 128 12.87 -0.42 12.98
C ARG A 128 11.53 -1.15 13.14
N GLU A 129 10.71 -0.65 14.06
CA GLU A 129 9.44 -1.26 14.48
C GLU A 129 8.59 -1.78 13.32
N PHE A 130 8.30 -0.96 12.32
CA PHE A 130 7.40 -1.33 11.23
C PHE A 130 8.04 -2.25 10.18
N VAL A 131 9.36 -2.17 9.98
CA VAL A 131 10.08 -3.15 9.16
C VAL A 131 10.01 -4.51 9.84
N ARG A 132 10.33 -4.57 11.14
CA ARG A 132 10.20 -5.79 11.94
C ARG A 132 8.78 -6.35 11.91
N ARG A 133 7.76 -5.52 12.10
CA ARG A 133 6.35 -5.91 12.03
C ARG A 133 6.01 -6.57 10.68
N THR A 134 6.61 -6.10 9.58
CA THR A 134 6.36 -6.63 8.24
C THR A 134 6.70 -8.11 8.14
N ALA A 135 7.77 -8.58 8.79
CA ALA A 135 8.08 -10.02 8.85
C ALA A 135 6.95 -10.84 9.47
N PHE A 136 6.39 -10.36 10.59
CA PHE A 136 5.30 -11.05 11.30
C PHE A 136 3.99 -11.00 10.51
N ALA A 137 3.69 -9.89 9.86
CA ALA A 137 2.54 -9.78 8.97
C ALA A 137 2.69 -10.71 7.77
N MET A 138 3.88 -10.78 7.13
CA MET A 138 4.17 -11.72 6.05
C MET A 138 3.99 -13.17 6.48
N MET A 139 4.45 -13.57 7.68
CA MET A 139 4.23 -14.93 8.20
C MET A 139 2.75 -15.28 8.40
N ALA A 140 1.89 -14.30 8.63
CA ALA A 140 0.44 -14.51 8.75
C ALA A 140 -0.26 -14.68 7.38
N TRP A 141 0.36 -14.17 6.30
CA TRP A 141 -0.13 -14.28 4.93
C TRP A 141 0.40 -15.50 4.17
N SER A 142 1.56 -16.05 4.58
CA SER A 142 2.27 -17.16 3.90
C SER A 142 1.69 -18.56 4.10
#